data_AF-A0A0Q4U788-F1
#
_entry.id   AF-A0A0Q4U788-F1
#
_cell.length_a   1.000
_cell.length_b   1.000
_cell.length_c   1.000
_cell.angle_alpha   90.00
_cell.angle_beta   90.00
_cell.angle_gamma   90.00
#
_symmetry.space_group_name_H-M   'P 1'
#
loop_
_entity.id
_entity.type
_entity.pdbx_description
1 polymer ?
#
loop_
_entity_poly.entity_id
_entity_poly.type
_entity_poly.pdbx_seq_one_letter_code
_entity_poly.pdbx_strand_id
1 'polypeptide(L)'
;MTFREIACIEGWDEKTISSHCKGLGLTLQPRQPAVALSDVLIAQEGRETVRQVAARLGVTVQAVHMCAYRHGTRIARRPSRLDYETMRRVVLAHAPLSQAAVELGVTPETLYRRAGQLGLPGDRRGRTLLRRREGVV
;
A
#
# COMPACT_ATOMS: atom_id res chain seq x y z
N MET A 1 14.13 -11.43 -32.83
CA MET A 1 15.50 -11.66 -33.31
C MET A 1 16.37 -11.99 -32.10
N THR A 2 16.88 -13.22 -31.99
CA THR A 2 17.71 -13.68 -30.86
C THR A 2 19.20 -13.38 -31.08
N PHE A 3 20.04 -13.40 -30.04
CA PHE A 3 21.50 -13.21 -30.20
C PHE A 3 22.10 -14.28 -31.12
N ARG A 4 21.56 -15.51 -31.06
CA ARG A 4 21.94 -16.62 -31.94
C ARG A 4 21.61 -16.35 -33.42
N GLU A 5 20.45 -15.76 -33.71
CA GLU A 5 20.08 -15.38 -35.08
C GLU A 5 21.00 -14.28 -35.63
N ILE A 6 21.34 -13.29 -34.79
CA ILE A 6 22.29 -12.22 -35.16
C ILE A 6 23.69 -12.80 -35.39
N ALA A 7 24.14 -13.69 -34.50
CA ALA A 7 25.43 -14.39 -34.62
C ALA A 7 25.54 -15.20 -35.91
N CYS A 8 24.48 -15.91 -36.31
CA CYS A 8 24.44 -16.65 -37.57
C CYS A 8 24.49 -15.76 -38.82
N ILE A 9 23.89 -14.56 -38.78
CA ILE A 9 23.89 -13.63 -39.91
C ILE A 9 25.23 -12.91 -40.04
N GLU A 10 25.78 -12.45 -38.92
CA GLU A 10 27.01 -11.65 -38.88
C GLU A 10 28.28 -12.52 -38.93
N GLY A 11 28.18 -13.81 -38.56
CA GLY A 11 29.33 -14.72 -38.49
C GLY A 11 30.16 -14.58 -37.21
N TRP A 12 29.57 -14.03 -36.14
CA TRP A 12 30.24 -13.78 -34.87
C TRP A 12 29.83 -14.81 -33.82
N ASP A 13 30.65 -15.00 -32.79
CA ASP A 13 30.25 -15.81 -31.63
C ASP A 13 29.10 -15.16 -30.84
N GLU A 14 28.16 -15.98 -30.37
CA GLU A 14 26.98 -15.53 -29.64
C GLU A 14 27.34 -14.73 -28.38
N LYS A 15 28.43 -15.08 -27.67
CA LYS A 15 28.89 -14.32 -26.50
C LYS A 15 29.43 -12.95 -26.91
N THR A 16 30.07 -12.84 -28.07
CA THR A 16 30.59 -11.57 -28.59
C THR A 16 29.45 -10.64 -28.93
N ILE A 17 28.42 -11.12 -29.63
CA ILE A 17 27.20 -10.35 -29.91
C ILE A 17 26.52 -9.93 -28.61
N SER A 18 26.32 -10.85 -27.65
CA SER A 18 25.72 -10.53 -26.35
C SER A 18 26.51 -9.46 -25.59
N SER A 19 27.84 -9.54 -25.59
CA SER A 19 28.71 -8.58 -24.88
C SER A 19 28.70 -7.22 -25.56
N HIS A 20 28.71 -7.21 -26.90
CA HIS A 20 28.64 -6.00 -27.69
C HIS A 20 27.29 -5.29 -27.51
N CYS A 21 26.18 -6.01 -27.60
CA CYS A 21 24.85 -5.47 -27.33
C CYS A 21 24.71 -4.93 -25.90
N LYS A 22 25.28 -5.62 -24.89
CA LYS A 22 25.34 -5.10 -23.51
C LYS A 22 26.14 -3.80 -23.41
N GLY A 23 27.30 -3.72 -24.08
CA GLY A 23 28.12 -2.50 -24.12
C GLY A 23 27.42 -1.32 -24.79
N LEU A 24 26.54 -1.60 -25.75
CA LEU A 24 25.69 -0.60 -26.43
C LEU A 24 24.38 -0.30 -25.67
N GLY A 25 24.13 -0.93 -24.52
CA GLY A 25 22.87 -0.80 -23.78
C GLY A 25 21.66 -1.48 -24.46
N LEU A 26 21.89 -2.20 -25.55
CA LEU A 26 20.90 -2.99 -26.29
C LEU A 26 20.64 -4.28 -25.53
N THR A 27 19.73 -4.23 -24.57
CA THR A 27 19.22 -5.45 -23.90
C THR A 27 18.12 -6.06 -24.76
N LEU A 28 18.28 -7.32 -25.18
CA LEU A 28 17.31 -8.04 -26.03
C LEU A 28 15.93 -8.22 -25.40
N GLN A 29 15.82 -8.01 -24.10
CA GLN A 29 14.55 -8.01 -23.41
C GLN A 29 14.43 -6.70 -22.64
N PRO A 30 13.40 -5.86 -22.92
CA PRO A 30 13.01 -4.88 -21.94
C PRO A 30 12.74 -5.66 -20.64
N ARG A 31 13.41 -5.29 -19.55
CA ARG A 31 13.08 -5.85 -18.23
C ARG A 31 11.58 -5.65 -18.05
N GLN A 32 10.81 -6.75 -18.11
CA GLN A 32 9.40 -6.66 -17.84
C GLN A 32 9.24 -6.05 -16.45
N PRO A 33 8.35 -5.06 -16.27
CA PRO A 33 8.14 -4.47 -14.97
C PRO A 33 7.70 -5.58 -14.02
N ALA A 34 8.37 -5.70 -12.88
CA ALA A 34 8.09 -6.75 -11.89
C ALA A 34 6.66 -6.70 -11.33
N VAL A 35 5.91 -5.62 -11.60
CA VAL A 35 4.49 -5.48 -11.29
C VAL A 35 3.78 -4.99 -12.54
N ALA A 36 2.83 -5.77 -13.06
CA ALA A 36 2.00 -5.35 -14.17
C ALA A 36 0.78 -4.56 -13.70
N LEU A 37 0.15 -3.80 -14.61
CA LEU A 37 -1.10 -3.08 -14.30
C LEU A 37 -2.22 -4.04 -13.91
N SER A 38 -2.28 -5.24 -14.52
CA SER A 38 -3.25 -6.28 -14.16
C SER A 38 -3.15 -6.68 -12.69
N ASP A 39 -1.95 -6.76 -12.12
CA ASP A 39 -1.75 -7.07 -10.69
C ASP A 39 -2.28 -5.94 -9.78
N VAL A 40 -2.11 -4.69 -10.22
CA VAL A 40 -2.66 -3.52 -9.53
C VAL A 40 -4.19 -3.55 -9.57
N LEU A 41 -4.79 -3.93 -10.70
CA LEU A 41 -6.25 -4.03 -10.84
C LEU A 41 -6.84 -5.12 -9.94
N ILE A 42 -6.19 -6.29 -9.82
CA ILE A 42 -6.58 -7.34 -8.87
C ILE A 42 -6.65 -6.78 -7.44
N ALA A 43 -5.66 -5.96 -7.06
CA ALA A 43 -5.62 -5.32 -5.75
C ALA A 43 -6.69 -4.23 -5.58
N GLN A 44 -6.97 -3.47 -6.64
CA GLN A 44 -7.97 -2.41 -6.65
C GLN A 44 -9.39 -2.96 -6.52
N GLU A 45 -9.69 -4.05 -7.20
CA GLU A 45 -10.98 -4.75 -7.15
C GLU A 45 -11.19 -5.50 -5.83
N GLY A 46 -10.16 -5.60 -4.99
CA GLY A 46 -10.22 -6.25 -3.69
C GLY A 46 -10.20 -7.78 -3.75
N ARG A 47 -9.87 -8.37 -4.91
CA ARG A 47 -9.72 -9.82 -5.07
C ARG A 47 -8.51 -10.36 -4.30
N GLU A 48 -7.43 -9.58 -4.27
CA GLU A 48 -6.26 -9.81 -3.42
C GLU A 48 -5.89 -8.53 -2.68
N THR A 49 -5.23 -8.67 -1.53
CA THR A 49 -4.58 -7.53 -0.88
C THR A 49 -3.27 -7.18 -1.59
N VAL A 50 -2.85 -5.92 -1.51
CA VAL A 50 -1.54 -5.47 -2.02
C VAL A 50 -0.39 -6.33 -1.48
N ARG A 51 -0.52 -6.83 -0.24
CA ARG A 51 0.46 -7.73 0.38
C ARG A 51 0.50 -9.10 -0.28
N GLN A 52 -0.65 -9.67 -0.63
CA GLN A 52 -0.74 -10.95 -1.34
C GLN A 52 -0.17 -10.83 -2.76
N VAL A 53 -0.53 -9.76 -3.47
CA VAL A 53 0.04 -9.46 -4.80
C VAL A 53 1.56 -9.33 -4.72
N ALA A 54 2.07 -8.57 -3.74
CA ALA A 54 3.50 -8.40 -3.55
C ALA A 54 4.21 -9.73 -3.25
N ALA A 55 3.64 -10.55 -2.37
CA ALA A 55 4.17 -11.87 -2.04
C ALA A 55 4.17 -12.83 -3.23
N ARG A 56 3.09 -12.86 -4.01
CA ARG A 56 2.96 -13.69 -5.22
C ARG A 56 3.99 -13.32 -6.28
N LEU A 57 4.28 -12.02 -6.43
CA LEU A 57 5.24 -11.50 -7.42
C LEU A 57 6.68 -11.44 -6.90
N GLY A 58 6.93 -11.74 -5.62
CA GLY A 58 8.27 -11.62 -5.02
C GLY A 58 8.79 -10.17 -4.95
N VAL A 59 7.89 -9.19 -4.83
CA VAL A 59 8.23 -7.76 -4.78
C VAL A 59 7.85 -7.13 -3.44
N THR A 60 8.28 -5.90 -3.21
CA THR A 60 7.83 -5.13 -2.04
C THR A 60 6.41 -4.60 -2.26
N VAL A 61 5.66 -4.42 -1.17
CA VAL A 61 4.35 -3.72 -1.18
C VAL A 61 4.47 -2.32 -1.78
N GLN A 62 5.60 -1.65 -1.54
CA GLN A 62 5.90 -0.33 -2.11
C GLN A 62 6.02 -0.38 -3.64
N ALA A 63 6.60 -1.44 -4.22
CA ALA A 63 6.67 -1.59 -5.68
C ALA A 63 5.29 -1.63 -6.32
N VAL A 64 4.33 -2.31 -5.67
CA VAL A 64 2.94 -2.37 -6.14
C VAL A 64 2.27 -0.99 -6.06
N HIS A 65 2.46 -0.26 -4.96
CA HIS A 65 1.95 1.12 -4.85
C HIS A 65 2.59 2.09 -5.85
N MET A 66 3.89 1.95 -6.12
CA MET A 66 4.59 2.75 -7.14
C MET A 66 4.10 2.41 -8.55
N CYS A 67 3.74 1.16 -8.82
CA CYS A 67 3.09 0.77 -10.07
C CYS A 67 1.72 1.45 -10.19
N ALA A 68 0.88 1.35 -9.15
CA ALA A 68 -0.43 2.00 -9.11
C ALA A 68 -0.33 3.51 -9.34
N TYR A 69 0.60 4.18 -8.65
CA TYR A 69 0.86 5.61 -8.82
C TYR A 69 1.26 5.97 -10.26
N ARG A 70 2.18 5.22 -10.87
CA ARG A 70 2.63 5.46 -12.27
C ARG A 70 1.50 5.34 -13.29
N HIS A 71 0.55 4.43 -13.05
CA HIS A 71 -0.61 4.24 -13.93
C HIS A 71 -1.81 5.09 -13.55
N GLY A 72 -1.69 6.00 -12.57
CA GLY A 72 -2.80 6.84 -12.10
C GLY A 72 -3.90 6.06 -11.37
N THR A 73 -3.63 4.80 -11.00
CA THR A 73 -4.58 3.94 -10.33
C THR A 73 -4.55 4.17 -8.82
N ARG A 74 -5.72 4.37 -8.21
CA ARG A 74 -5.85 4.51 -6.76
C ARG A 74 -6.33 3.21 -6.15
N ILE A 75 -5.44 2.49 -5.46
CA ILE A 75 -5.84 1.35 -4.63
C ILE A 75 -6.50 1.91 -3.36
N ALA A 76 -7.78 1.59 -3.16
CA ALA A 76 -8.50 1.99 -1.96
C ALA A 76 -7.82 1.40 -0.72
N ARG A 77 -7.62 2.22 0.32
CA ARG A 77 -7.20 1.69 1.61
C ARG A 77 -8.34 0.84 2.16
N ARG A 78 -8.02 -0.34 2.70
CA ARG A 78 -9.00 -1.18 3.37
C ARG A 78 -9.70 -0.33 4.46
N PRO A 79 -11.04 -0.36 4.55
CA PRO A 79 -11.74 0.36 5.59
C PRO A 79 -11.25 -0.11 6.96
N SER A 80 -10.97 0.86 7.83
CA SER A 80 -10.63 0.56 9.22
C SER A 80 -11.82 -0.09 9.90
N ARG A 81 -11.56 -1.09 10.75
CA ARG A 81 -12.59 -1.66 11.64
C ARG A 81 -13.11 -0.64 12.65
N LEU A 82 -12.36 0.43 12.88
CA LEU A 82 -12.73 1.56 13.71
C LEU A 82 -13.45 2.60 12.84
N ASP A 83 -14.77 2.44 12.76
CA ASP A 83 -15.66 3.39 12.12
C ASP A 83 -15.88 4.63 13.00
N TYR A 84 -16.61 5.61 12.45
CA TYR A 84 -16.87 6.86 13.14
C TYR A 84 -17.66 6.65 14.43
N GLU A 85 -18.71 5.83 14.42
CA GLU A 85 -19.56 5.60 15.59
C GLU A 85 -18.81 4.90 16.73
N THR A 86 -17.96 3.91 16.41
CA THR A 86 -17.12 3.27 17.42
C THR A 86 -16.12 4.27 18.00
N MET A 87 -15.48 5.07 17.16
CA MET A 87 -14.56 6.10 17.63
C MET A 87 -15.26 7.18 18.45
N ARG A 88 -16.46 7.61 18.06
CA ARG A 88 -17.27 8.58 18.79
C ARG A 88 -17.64 8.04 20.18
N ARG A 89 -18.11 6.79 20.29
CA ARG A 89 -18.38 6.13 21.58
C ARG A 89 -17.15 6.12 22.49
N VAL A 90 -15.98 5.74 21.96
CA VAL A 90 -14.71 5.72 22.70
C VAL A 90 -14.30 7.11 23.19
N VAL A 91 -14.43 8.12 22.34
CA VAL A 91 -14.08 9.52 22.64
C VAL A 91 -14.99 10.07 23.75
N LEU A 92 -16.29 9.77 23.69
CA LEU A 92 -17.28 10.18 24.69
C LEU A 92 -17.21 9.39 25.99
N ALA A 93 -16.75 8.14 25.97
CA ALA A 93 -16.62 7.33 27.18
C ALA A 93 -15.68 7.98 28.21
N HIS A 94 -16.03 7.96 29.49
CA HIS A 94 -15.19 8.52 30.55
C HIS A 94 -13.85 7.80 30.72
N ALA A 95 -13.76 6.56 30.23
CA ALA A 95 -12.54 5.77 30.25
C ALA A 95 -11.37 6.44 29.48
N PRO A 96 -10.13 6.23 29.93
CA PRO A 96 -8.94 6.57 29.16
C PRO A 96 -8.91 5.86 27.80
N LEU A 97 -8.37 6.53 26.78
CA LEU A 97 -8.20 5.94 25.44
C LEU A 97 -7.30 4.70 25.46
N SER A 98 -6.33 4.65 26.38
CA SER A 98 -5.47 3.47 26.56
C SER A 98 -6.26 2.24 26.99
N GLN A 99 -7.25 2.39 27.86
CA GLN A 99 -8.12 1.30 28.27
C GLN A 99 -9.00 0.82 27.10
N ALA A 100 -9.63 1.76 26.38
CA ALA A 100 -10.41 1.42 25.19
C ALA A 100 -9.55 0.74 24.10
N ALA A 101 -8.26 1.08 23.99
CA ALA A 101 -7.35 0.43 23.06
C ALA A 101 -7.15 -1.06 23.38
N VAL A 102 -6.99 -1.38 24.67
CA VAL A 102 -6.88 -2.77 25.15
C VAL A 102 -8.16 -3.55 24.84
N GLU A 103 -9.33 -2.98 25.16
CA GLU A 103 -10.63 -3.61 24.90
C GLU A 103 -10.88 -3.87 23.41
N LEU A 104 -10.42 -2.95 22.55
CA LEU A 104 -10.55 -3.07 21.09
C LEU A 104 -9.41 -3.88 20.43
N GLY A 105 -8.43 -4.36 21.21
CA GLY A 105 -7.29 -5.12 20.71
C GLY A 105 -6.39 -4.31 19.75
N VAL A 106 -6.31 -2.99 19.94
CA VAL A 106 -5.49 -2.08 19.12
C VAL A 106 -4.50 -1.31 19.97
N THR A 107 -3.49 -0.69 19.34
CA THR A 107 -2.60 0.21 20.07
C THR A 107 -3.28 1.57 20.33
N PRO A 108 -2.96 2.26 21.43
CA PRO A 108 -3.47 3.61 21.68
C PRO A 108 -3.17 4.58 20.53
N GLU A 109 -1.98 4.47 19.92
CA GLU A 109 -1.59 5.27 18.76
C GLU A 109 -2.50 5.04 17.54
N THR A 110 -3.02 3.83 17.37
CA THR A 110 -4.02 3.55 16.33
C THR A 110 -5.31 4.32 16.59
N LEU A 111 -5.77 4.42 17.84
CA LEU A 111 -6.95 5.24 18.18
C LEU A 111 -6.68 6.73 17.98
N TYR A 112 -5.54 7.27 18.42
CA TYR A 112 -5.20 8.69 18.22
C TYR A 112 -5.16 9.06 16.74
N ARG A 113 -4.42 8.28 15.95
CA ARG A 113 -4.33 8.46 14.50
C ARG A 113 -5.70 8.35 13.84
N ARG A 114 -6.53 7.41 14.26
CA ARG A 114 -7.87 7.23 13.70
C ARG A 114 -8.82 8.35 14.08
N ALA A 115 -8.77 8.84 15.33
CA ALA A 115 -9.54 9.99 15.77
C ALA A 115 -9.20 11.22 14.91
N GLY A 116 -7.91 11.49 14.69
CA GLY A 116 -7.45 12.57 13.81
C GLY A 116 -7.95 12.44 12.37
N GLN A 117 -7.92 11.24 11.79
CA GLN A 117 -8.48 10.98 10.44
C GLN A 117 -9.98 11.23 10.34
N LEU A 118 -10.70 11.15 11.45
CA LEU A 118 -12.15 11.31 11.54
C LEU A 118 -12.56 12.69 12.07
N GLY A 119 -11.61 13.59 12.33
CA GLY A 119 -11.88 14.91 12.92
C GLY A 119 -12.32 14.87 14.38
N LEU A 120 -12.12 13.75 15.07
CA LEU A 120 -12.47 13.59 16.48
C LEU A 120 -11.29 13.98 17.38
N PRO A 121 -11.54 14.58 18.56
CA PRO A 121 -10.48 14.97 19.48
C PRO A 121 -9.85 13.74 20.13
N GLY A 122 -8.53 13.61 20.01
CA GLY A 122 -7.75 12.59 20.71
C GLY A 122 -7.35 13.00 22.13
N ASP A 123 -7.24 14.30 22.40
CA ASP A 123 -6.74 14.83 23.65
C ASP A 123 -7.83 14.93 24.74
N ARG A 124 -7.41 14.99 26.01
CA ARG A 124 -8.34 15.05 27.15
C ARG A 124 -9.25 16.28 27.12
N ARG A 125 -8.72 17.43 26.71
CA ARG A 125 -9.46 18.71 26.69
C ARG A 125 -10.52 18.69 25.59
N GLY A 126 -10.14 18.31 24.37
CA GLY A 126 -11.06 18.19 23.24
C GLY A 126 -12.20 17.20 23.53
N ARG A 127 -11.90 16.05 24.14
CA ARG A 127 -12.91 15.07 24.57
C ARG A 127 -13.91 15.64 25.57
N THR A 128 -13.42 16.39 26.56
CA THR A 128 -14.27 17.02 27.58
C THR A 128 -15.20 18.06 26.98
N LEU A 129 -14.69 18.89 26.05
CA LEU A 129 -15.50 19.87 25.33
C LEU A 129 -16.56 19.22 24.46
N LEU A 130 -16.21 18.14 23.76
CA LEU A 130 -17.17 17.40 22.94
C LEU A 130 -18.31 16.79 23.77
N ARG A 131 -18.01 16.20 24.93
CA ARG A 131 -19.04 15.67 25.84
C ARG A 131 -20.01 16.74 26.32
N ARG A 132 -19.50 17.92 26.68
CA ARG A 132 -20.34 19.07 27.07
C ARG A 132 -21.25 19.52 25.93
N ARG A 133 -20.72 19.58 24.70
CA ARG A 133 -21.50 19.94 23.51
C ARG A 133 -22.61 18.93 23.21
N GLU A 134 -22.34 17.64 23.45
CA GLU A 134 -23.28 16.56 23.15
C GLU A 134 -24.19 16.19 24.33
N GLY A 135 -24.13 16.90 25.46
CA GLY A 135 -25.00 16.67 26.62
C GLY A 135 -24.72 15.36 27.37
N VAL A 136 -23.52 14.81 27.25
CA VAL A 136 -23.09 13.54 27.90
C VAL A 136 -22.40 13.84 29.25
N VAL A 137 -22.84 14.88 29.96
CA VAL A 137 -22.26 15.34 31.24
C VAL A 137 -23.29 15.22 32.34
#